data_AF-A0A9E3MPC4-F1
#
_entry.id   AF-A0A9E3MPC4-F1
#
_cell.length_a   1.000
_cell.length_b   1.000
_cell.length_c   1.000
_cell.angle_alpha   90.00
_cell.angle_beta   90.00
_cell.angle_gamma   90.00
#
_symmetry.space_group_name_H-M   'P 1'
#
loop_
_entity.id
_entity.type
_entity.pdbx_description
1 polymer ?
#
loop_
_entity_poly.entity_id
_entity_poly.type
_entity_poly.pdbx_seq_one_letter_code
_entity_poly.pdbx_strand_id
1 'polypeptide(L)'
;MSGTTLDGTTAVVHMVRGEVDNSAPVDLGRFSAPALDLDRLVWPRTEPGPAFHVPVAEIVDLLVETGEALKADRAGLLAEALERMIPVSPLPAEVLERAYA
;
A
#
# COMPACT_ATOMS: atom_id res chain seq x y z
N MET A 1 -6.77 9.98 -6.48
CA MET A 1 -6.56 8.86 -7.43
C MET A 1 -7.81 7.98 -7.40
N SER A 2 -8.75 8.24 -8.30
CA SER A 2 -10.03 7.52 -8.38
C SER A 2 -9.80 6.18 -9.08
N GLY A 3 -10.10 5.07 -8.41
CA GLY A 3 -10.08 3.75 -9.05
C GLY A 3 -11.16 3.71 -10.13
N THR A 4 -10.77 3.39 -11.37
CA THR A 4 -11.70 3.21 -12.48
C THR A 4 -12.24 1.79 -12.42
N THR A 5 -13.52 1.63 -12.14
CA THR A 5 -14.22 0.35 -12.19
C THR A 5 -14.40 -0.04 -13.66
N LEU A 6 -13.66 -1.05 -14.12
CA LEU A 6 -13.93 -1.73 -15.38
C LEU A 6 -14.75 -2.98 -15.02
N ASP A 7 -16.01 -3.03 -15.44
CA ASP A 7 -16.85 -4.24 -15.45
C ASP A 7 -16.96 -5.03 -14.13
N GLY A 8 -17.25 -4.36 -13.02
CA GLY A 8 -17.53 -5.00 -11.73
C GLY A 8 -16.32 -5.63 -11.04
N THR A 9 -15.13 -5.52 -11.63
CA THR A 9 -13.86 -5.98 -11.05
C THR A 9 -13.10 -4.77 -10.51
N THR A 10 -12.83 -4.75 -9.21
CA THR A 10 -12.07 -3.66 -8.57
C THR A 10 -10.62 -3.69 -9.04
N ALA A 11 -10.11 -2.58 -9.58
CA ALA A 11 -8.70 -2.43 -9.92
C ALA A 11 -7.88 -2.04 -8.68
N VAL A 12 -6.82 -2.79 -8.40
CA VAL A 12 -5.86 -2.52 -7.32
C VAL A 12 -4.45 -2.35 -7.90
N VAL A 13 -3.57 -1.70 -7.16
CA VAL A 13 -2.18 -1.42 -7.57
C VAL A 13 -1.19 -2.21 -6.70
N HIS A 14 0.02 -2.39 -7.22
CA HIS A 14 1.16 -2.80 -6.40
C HIS A 14 1.98 -1.56 -6.01
N MET A 15 2.47 -1.53 -4.76
CA MET A 15 3.57 -0.64 -4.38
C MET A 15 4.87 -1.42 -4.42
N VAL A 16 5.76 -1.05 -5.33
CA VAL A 16 7.04 -1.72 -5.57
C VAL A 16 8.16 -0.73 -5.26
N ARG A 17 8.93 -1.00 -4.20
CA ARG A 17 10.07 -0.16 -3.76
C ARG A 17 9.73 1.33 -3.58
N GLY A 18 8.53 1.63 -3.09
CA GLY A 18 8.04 2.99 -2.85
C GLY A 18 7.32 3.64 -4.04
N GLU A 19 7.24 2.95 -5.18
CA GLU A 19 6.57 3.44 -6.39
C GLU A 19 5.27 2.68 -6.66
N VAL A 20 4.27 3.37 -7.23
CA VAL A 20 3.03 2.72 -7.69
C VAL A 20 3.29 2.06 -9.04
N ASP A 21 2.99 0.76 -9.15
CA ASP A 21 3.00 0.07 -10.43
C ASP A 21 1.71 0.37 -11.21
N ASN A 22 1.88 1.09 -12.32
CA ASN A 22 0.80 1.46 -13.23
C ASN A 22 0.77 0.59 -14.50
N SER A 23 1.48 -0.56 -14.50
CA SER A 23 1.48 -1.48 -15.63
C SER A 23 0.08 -2.06 -15.89
N ALA A 24 -0.13 -2.56 -17.10
CA ALA A 24 -1.43 -3.10 -17.51
C ALA A 24 -1.92 -4.19 -16.54
N PRO A 25 -3.16 -4.09 -16.03
CA PRO A 25 -3.69 -5.04 -15.06
C PRO A 25 -4.07 -6.36 -15.72
N VAL A 26 -3.87 -7.45 -15.00
CA VAL A 26 -4.38 -8.79 -15.29
C VAL A 26 -5.54 -9.10 -14.35
N ASP A 27 -6.51 -9.88 -14.84
CA ASP A 27 -7.66 -10.32 -14.04
C ASP A 27 -7.25 -11.47 -13.10
N LEU A 28 -7.55 -11.31 -11.81
CA LEU A 28 -7.31 -12.31 -10.75
C LEU A 28 -8.64 -12.84 -10.18
N GLY A 29 -9.76 -12.65 -10.89
CA GLY A 29 -11.09 -13.17 -10.61
C GLY A 29 -11.93 -12.30 -9.68
N ARG A 30 -11.38 -11.82 -8.56
CA ARG A 30 -12.08 -10.91 -7.63
C ARG A 30 -11.70 -9.44 -7.81
N PHE A 31 -10.52 -9.20 -8.35
CA PHE A 31 -9.94 -7.89 -8.59
C PHE A 31 -8.94 -8.03 -9.75
N SER A 32 -8.53 -6.90 -10.31
CA SER A 32 -7.46 -6.85 -11.31
C SER A 32 -6.26 -6.10 -10.73
N ALA A 33 -5.05 -6.52 -11.07
CA ALA A 33 -3.81 -5.91 -10.61
C ALA A 33 -2.72 -6.03 -11.68
N PRO A 34 -1.69 -5.16 -11.71
CA PRO A 34 -0.55 -5.33 -12.59
C PRO A 34 0.06 -6.74 -12.51
N ALA A 35 0.59 -7.26 -13.62
CA ALA A 35 1.29 -8.54 -13.61
C ALA A 35 2.50 -8.51 -12.66
N LEU A 36 2.65 -9.54 -11.83
CA LEU A 36 3.70 -9.58 -10.81
C LEU A 36 5.08 -9.83 -11.44
N ASP A 37 5.99 -8.87 -11.28
CA ASP A 37 7.41 -9.01 -11.63
C ASP A 37 8.24 -9.19 -10.35
N LEU A 38 8.66 -10.42 -10.09
CA LEU A 38 9.39 -10.79 -8.87
C LEU A 38 10.77 -10.13 -8.77
N ASP A 39 11.44 -9.87 -9.90
CA ASP A 39 12.76 -9.25 -9.92
C ASP A 39 12.67 -7.76 -9.55
N ARG A 40 11.53 -7.13 -9.81
CA ARG A 40 11.25 -5.75 -9.36
C ARG A 40 10.89 -5.66 -7.87
N LEU A 41 10.48 -6.74 -7.21
CA LEU A 41 10.08 -6.69 -5.80
C LEU A 41 11.26 -6.55 -4.83
N VAL A 42 12.44 -7.03 -5.22
CA VAL A 42 13.59 -7.15 -4.33
C VAL A 42 14.72 -6.25 -4.82
N TRP A 43 15.48 -5.67 -3.90
CA TRP A 43 16.73 -4.98 -4.25
C TRP A 43 17.82 -6.00 -4.59
N PRO A 44 18.56 -5.81 -5.70
CA PRO A 44 19.71 -6.66 -6.01
C PRO A 44 20.72 -6.66 -4.87
N ARG A 45 21.25 -7.84 -4.51
CA ARG A 45 22.28 -7.94 -3.45
C ARG A 45 23.62 -7.32 -3.83
N THR A 46 23.81 -7.03 -5.11
CA THR A 46 25.00 -6.36 -5.64
C THR A 46 24.98 -4.85 -5.45
N GLU A 47 23.83 -4.29 -5.07
CA GLU A 47 23.64 -2.87 -4.89
C GLU A 47 23.36 -2.55 -3.41
N PRO A 48 23.83 -1.41 -2.88
CA PRO A 48 23.42 -0.97 -1.56
C PRO A 48 21.89 -0.86 -1.46
N GLY A 49 21.32 -1.38 -0.38
CA GLY A 49 19.89 -1.29 -0.14
C GLY A 49 19.42 0.15 0.17
N PRO A 50 18.11 0.39 0.13
CA PRO A 50 17.55 1.68 0.48
C PRO A 50 17.95 2.06 1.91
N ALA A 51 18.20 3.35 2.13
CA ALA A 51 18.54 3.92 3.44
C ALA A 51 19.80 3.36 4.14
N PHE A 52 20.70 2.65 3.45
CA PHE A 52 21.94 2.11 4.05
C PHE A 52 22.87 3.17 4.66
N HIS A 53 22.78 4.41 4.18
CA HIS A 53 23.56 5.55 4.68
C HIS A 53 22.78 6.44 5.65
N VAL A 54 21.51 6.13 5.92
CA VAL A 54 20.67 6.92 6.82
C VAL A 54 20.96 6.52 8.26
N PRO A 55 21.33 7.46 9.15
CA PRO A 55 21.51 7.16 10.55
C PRO A 55 20.26 6.55 11.18
N VAL A 56 20.44 5.54 12.03
CA VAL A 56 19.31 4.88 12.72
C VAL A 56 18.45 5.88 13.51
N ALA A 57 19.06 6.92 14.08
CA ALA A 57 18.34 7.97 14.78
C ALA A 57 17.34 8.70 13.88
N GLU A 58 17.72 9.05 12.65
CA GLU A 58 16.83 9.72 11.69
C GLU A 58 15.70 8.80 11.24
N ILE A 59 15.97 7.50 11.10
CA ILE A 59 14.92 6.50 10.81
C ILE A 59 13.90 6.48 11.96
N VAL A 60 14.37 6.49 13.21
CA VAL A 60 13.50 6.51 14.39
C VAL A 60 12.67 7.79 14.43
N ASP A 61 13.27 8.95 14.19
CA ASP A 61 12.56 10.24 14.17
C ASP A 61 11.43 10.24 13.11
N LEU A 62 11.72 9.75 11.90
CA LEU A 62 10.73 9.60 10.85
C LEU A 62 9.58 8.65 11.26
N LEU A 63 9.90 7.51 11.88
CA LEU A 63 8.90 6.53 12.30
C LEU A 63 8.00 7.08 13.41
N VAL A 64 8.56 7.86 14.35
CA VAL A 64 7.78 8.51 15.41
C VAL A 64 6.81 9.53 14.81
N GLU A 65 7.30 10.45 13.97
CA GLU A 65 6.42 11.46 13.35
C GLU A 65 5.36 10.81 12.45
N THR A 66 5.73 9.74 11.72
CA THR A 66 4.77 8.96 10.93
C THR A 66 3.69 8.34 11.82
N GLY A 67 4.06 7.77 12.97
CA GLY A 67 3.11 7.22 13.93
C GLY A 67 2.12 8.26 14.46
N GLU A 68 2.61 9.45 14.82
CA GLU A 68 1.76 10.56 15.26
C GLU A 68 0.83 11.06 14.14
N ALA A 69 1.33 11.13 12.90
CA ALA A 69 0.54 11.52 11.74
C ALA A 69 -0.56 10.50 11.41
N LEU A 70 -0.24 9.21 11.46
CA LEU A 70 -1.19 8.12 11.25
C LEU A 70 -2.28 8.11 12.33
N LYS A 71 -1.89 8.20 13.61
CA LYS A 71 -2.82 8.23 14.73
C LYS A 71 -3.80 9.40 14.66
N ALA A 72 -3.33 10.56 14.20
CA ALA A 72 -4.17 11.73 14.05
C ALA A 72 -5.03 11.72 12.77
N ASP A 73 -4.74 10.82 11.82
CA ASP A 73 -5.29 10.74 10.47
C ASP A 73 -5.60 12.11 9.85
N ARG A 74 -4.65 13.05 9.96
CA ARG A 74 -4.91 14.47 9.68
C ARG A 74 -5.38 14.73 8.25
N ALA A 75 -4.96 13.86 7.33
CA ALA A 75 -5.29 13.92 5.91
C ALA A 75 -6.48 13.00 5.54
N GLY A 76 -7.05 12.25 6.49
CA GLY A 76 -8.16 11.31 6.25
C GLY A 76 -7.79 10.11 5.39
N LEU A 77 -6.50 9.80 5.25
CA LEU A 77 -6.00 8.76 4.34
C LEU A 77 -6.25 7.36 4.91
N LEU A 78 -6.21 7.18 6.23
CA LEU A 78 -6.54 5.90 6.84
C LEU A 78 -8.04 5.62 6.74
N ALA A 79 -8.88 6.62 6.98
CA ALA A 79 -10.33 6.50 6.75
C ALA A 79 -10.64 6.14 5.29
N GLU A 80 -10.05 6.85 4.32
CA GLU A 80 -10.22 6.55 2.90
C GLU A 80 -9.74 5.14 2.54
N ALA A 81 -8.60 4.70 3.10
CA ALA A 81 -8.07 3.36 2.88
C ALA A 81 -8.99 2.27 3.47
N LEU A 82 -9.59 2.49 4.64
CA LEU A 82 -10.57 1.58 5.24
C LEU A 82 -11.80 1.42 4.34
N GLU A 83 -12.38 2.53 3.87
CA GLU A 83 -13.53 2.52 2.96
C GLU A 83 -13.26 1.71 1.69
N ARG A 84 -12.04 1.82 1.14
CA ARG A 84 -11.60 1.07 -0.04
C ARG A 84 -11.33 -0.41 0.25
N MET A 85 -10.93 -0.76 1.48
CA MET A 85 -10.58 -2.12 1.88
C MET A 85 -11.80 -3.00 2.18
N ILE A 86 -12.84 -2.42 2.81
CA ILE A 86 -14.09 -3.12 3.16
C ILE A 86 -14.67 -3.96 2.01
N PRO A 87 -14.83 -3.46 0.78
CA PRO A 87 -15.46 -4.23 -0.30
C PRO A 87 -14.60 -5.36 -0.87
N VAL A 88 -13.27 -5.35 -0.68
CA VAL A 88 -12.34 -6.32 -1.30
C VAL A 88 -11.73 -7.32 -0.31
N SER A 89 -11.84 -7.04 0.99
CA SER A 89 -11.31 -7.89 2.04
C SER A 89 -12.19 -9.12 2.28
N PRO A 90 -11.60 -10.29 2.57
CA PRO A 90 -12.35 -11.45 3.05
C PRO A 90 -12.76 -11.32 4.53
N LEU A 91 -12.28 -10.29 5.25
CA LEU A 91 -12.56 -10.08 6.67
C LEU A 91 -13.87 -9.27 6.86
N PRO A 92 -14.62 -9.52 7.95
CA PRO A 92 -15.76 -8.66 8.31
C PRO A 92 -15.34 -7.21 8.52
N ALA A 93 -16.26 -6.27 8.22
CA ALA A 93 -15.99 -4.83 8.32
C ALA A 93 -15.55 -4.43 9.74
N GLU A 94 -16.13 -5.02 10.78
CA GLU A 94 -15.82 -4.71 12.17
C GLU A 94 -14.38 -5.07 12.55
N VAL A 95 -13.79 -6.08 11.87
CA VAL A 95 -12.37 -6.44 12.05
C VAL A 95 -11.47 -5.38 11.42
N LEU A 96 -11.86 -4.85 10.26
CA LEU A 96 -11.12 -3.82 9.55
C LEU A 96 -11.19 -2.47 10.27
N GLU A 97 -12.38 -2.08 10.75
CA GLU A 97 -12.56 -0.87 11.55
C GLU A 97 -11.63 -0.85 12.77
N ARG A 98 -11.50 -1.98 13.47
CA ARG A 98 -10.58 -2.11 14.61
C ARG A 98 -9.10 -2.10 14.23
N ALA A 99 -8.76 -2.53 13.02
CA ALA A 99 -7.38 -2.55 12.54
C ALA A 99 -6.89 -1.14 12.12
N TYR A 100 -7.83 -0.23 11.83
CA TYR A 100 -7.56 1.14 11.41
C TYR A 100 -7.81 2.19 12.52
N ALA A 101 -8.33 1.76 13.69
CA ALA A 101 -8.67 2.61 14.83
C ALA A 101 -7.50 2.85 15.81
#